data_AF-A0A2R7SU38-F1
#
_entry.id   AF-A0A2R7SU38-F1
#
_cell.length_a   1.000
_cell.length_b   1.000
_cell.length_c   1.000
_cell.angle_alpha   90.00
_cell.angle_beta   90.00
_cell.angle_gamma   90.00
#
_symmetry.space_group_name_H-M   'P 1'
#
loop_
_entity.id
_entity.type
_entity.pdbx_description
1 polymer ?
#
loop_
_entity_poly.entity_id
_entity_poly.type
_entity_poly.pdbx_seq_one_letter_code
_entity_poly.pdbx_strand_id
1 'polypeptide(L)'
;MSLAGVATTSNPSAGMLSVDFSSLGFMAAVSSPSSAQSVTVKNLGVGAVMLSNIGTTGPFQVVNSSTGGCTVPQQLASGASCTLSVVFNAPATAGDSTGTLLVQGSGGESRSVGLSGRAMVTNAGGGNGDGDGKSGGGGVVPWALLALVLAAAALPARRREISNP
;
A
#
# COMPACT_ATOMS: atom_id res chain seq x y z
N MET A 1 43.59 -27.67 22.19
CA MET A 1 43.09 -27.00 20.96
C MET A 1 41.88 -26.18 21.33
N SER A 2 42.09 -24.94 21.74
CA SER A 2 41.01 -24.03 22.14
C SER A 2 40.33 -23.52 20.87
N LEU A 3 39.08 -23.90 20.67
CA LEU A 3 38.26 -23.36 19.60
C LEU A 3 37.84 -21.94 20.00
N ALA A 4 38.68 -20.95 19.68
CA ALA A 4 38.26 -19.57 19.65
C ALA A 4 37.24 -19.44 18.50
N GLY A 5 35.97 -19.69 18.82
CA GLY A 5 34.87 -19.32 17.95
C GLY A 5 35.00 -17.83 17.66
N VAL A 6 35.22 -17.49 16.40
CA VAL A 6 35.14 -16.11 15.93
C VAL A 6 33.70 -15.68 16.20
N ALA A 7 33.50 -14.96 17.31
CA ALA A 7 32.32 -14.15 17.43
C ALA A 7 32.46 -13.14 16.29
N THR A 8 31.72 -13.35 15.21
CA THR A 8 31.42 -12.28 14.29
C THR A 8 30.81 -11.19 15.16
N THR A 9 31.60 -10.20 15.53
CA THR A 9 31.11 -8.94 16.06
C THR A 9 30.29 -8.35 14.92
N SER A 10 29.05 -8.80 14.79
CA SER A 10 28.00 -8.09 14.09
C SER A 10 27.95 -6.76 14.80
N ASN A 11 28.70 -5.78 14.29
CA ASN A 11 28.71 -4.43 14.81
C ASN A 11 27.23 -4.08 14.97
N PRO A 12 26.72 -3.84 16.18
CA PRO A 12 25.31 -3.57 16.37
C PRO A 12 24.99 -2.34 15.53
N SER A 13 24.40 -2.54 14.36
CA SER A 13 24.00 -1.44 13.51
C SER A 13 22.94 -0.71 14.32
N ALA A 14 23.20 0.57 14.62
CA ALA A 14 22.35 1.39 15.47
C ALA A 14 20.91 1.46 14.93
N GLY A 15 20.71 1.15 13.65
CA GLY A 15 19.47 0.69 13.07
C GLY A 15 19.74 -0.43 12.08
N MET A 16 18.83 -1.39 11.97
CA MET A 16 18.86 -2.35 10.86
C MET A 16 17.43 -2.58 10.40
N LEU A 17 17.06 -2.00 9.25
CA LEU A 17 15.72 -2.11 8.72
C LEU A 17 15.63 -3.29 7.75
N SER A 18 14.75 -4.24 8.07
CA SER A 18 14.46 -5.41 7.24
C SER A 18 13.03 -5.36 6.72
N VAL A 19 12.83 -5.85 5.51
CA VAL A 19 11.52 -5.99 4.87
C VAL A 19 11.31 -7.46 4.52
N ASP A 20 10.08 -7.95 4.65
CA ASP A 20 9.77 -9.37 4.41
C ASP A 20 9.91 -9.74 2.91
N PHE A 21 9.67 -8.77 2.03
CA PHE A 21 9.78 -8.93 0.58
C PHE A 21 10.68 -7.85 -0.02
N SER A 22 11.59 -8.27 -0.89
CA SER A 22 12.41 -7.37 -1.73
C SER A 22 11.76 -7.07 -3.08
N SER A 23 10.76 -7.87 -3.48
CA SER A 23 9.96 -7.63 -4.67
C SER A 23 8.53 -8.15 -4.52
N LEU A 24 7.54 -7.40 -5.00
CA LEU A 24 6.14 -7.82 -5.04
C LEU A 24 5.60 -7.79 -6.48
N GLY A 25 4.83 -8.81 -6.84
CA GLY A 25 4.13 -8.91 -8.11
C GLY A 25 2.62 -8.78 -7.93
N PHE A 26 1.99 -7.87 -8.66
CA PHE A 26 0.57 -7.59 -8.64
C PHE A 26 -0.07 -7.91 -9.99
N MET A 27 -1.30 -8.39 -9.94
CA MET A 27 -2.13 -8.64 -11.11
C MET A 27 -3.49 -7.98 -10.89
N ALA A 28 -3.96 -7.27 -11.90
CA ALA A 28 -5.23 -6.57 -11.84
C ALA A 28 -5.87 -6.49 -13.22
N ALA A 29 -7.19 -6.34 -13.24
CA ALA A 29 -7.92 -5.98 -14.44
C ALA A 29 -7.65 -4.51 -14.78
N VAL A 30 -7.63 -4.15 -16.08
CA VAL A 30 -7.60 -2.75 -16.52
C VAL A 30 -8.69 -1.92 -15.83
N SER A 31 -8.36 -0.69 -15.42
CA SER A 31 -9.25 0.19 -14.65
C SER A 31 -9.76 -0.37 -13.30
N SER A 32 -9.13 -1.43 -12.77
CA SER A 32 -9.47 -2.03 -11.47
C SER A 32 -8.23 -2.14 -10.58
N PRO A 33 -8.32 -1.85 -9.27
CA PRO A 33 -7.22 -2.07 -8.35
C PRO A 33 -6.94 -3.57 -8.15
N SER A 34 -5.68 -3.92 -7.87
CA SER A 34 -5.28 -5.27 -7.48
C SER A 34 -5.76 -5.62 -6.07
N SER A 35 -5.59 -6.91 -5.69
CA SER A 35 -5.57 -7.27 -4.28
C SER A 35 -4.44 -6.52 -3.56
N ALA A 36 -4.71 -6.03 -2.35
CA ALA A 36 -3.71 -5.38 -1.53
C ALA A 36 -2.72 -6.42 -0.98
N GLN A 37 -1.42 -6.15 -1.06
CA GLN A 37 -0.40 -7.00 -0.46
C GLN A 37 0.21 -6.32 0.76
N SER A 38 0.29 -7.07 1.84
CA SER A 38 0.92 -6.65 3.09
C SER A 38 2.43 -6.90 3.05
N VAL A 39 3.20 -5.85 3.31
CA VAL A 39 4.64 -5.84 3.45
C VAL A 39 4.97 -5.54 4.90
N THR A 40 5.64 -6.46 5.58
CA THR A 40 6.09 -6.24 6.95
C THR A 40 7.48 -5.61 6.93
N VAL A 41 7.63 -4.51 7.67
CA VAL A 41 8.90 -3.82 7.91
C VAL A 41 9.26 -4.04 9.38
N LYS A 42 10.47 -4.53 9.65
CA LYS A 42 10.94 -4.81 11.00
C LYS A 42 12.29 -4.17 11.25
N ASN A 43 12.45 -3.57 12.43
CA ASN A 43 13.75 -3.14 12.92
C ASN A 43 14.43 -4.31 13.63
N LEU A 44 15.43 -4.90 12.98
CA LEU A 44 16.30 -5.94 13.55
C LEU A 44 17.51 -5.35 14.29
N GLY A 45 17.68 -4.03 14.26
CA GLY A 45 18.75 -3.33 14.95
C GLY A 45 18.50 -3.24 16.45
N VAL A 46 19.56 -2.90 17.18
CA VAL A 46 19.50 -2.70 18.64
C VAL A 46 19.11 -1.27 19.03
N GLY A 47 19.18 -0.31 18.10
CA GLY A 47 18.73 1.07 18.32
C GLY A 47 17.39 1.36 17.63
N ALA A 48 16.75 2.44 18.05
CA ALA A 48 15.48 2.88 17.50
C ALA A 48 15.67 3.49 16.11
N VAL A 49 14.88 3.04 15.13
CA VAL A 49 14.89 3.57 13.76
C VAL A 49 13.64 4.40 13.55
N MET A 50 13.82 5.66 13.19
CA MET A 50 12.73 6.56 12.83
C MET A 50 12.48 6.46 11.33
N LEU A 51 11.30 6.00 10.92
CA LEU A 51 10.86 6.08 9.54
C LEU A 51 10.52 7.54 9.23
N SER A 52 11.22 8.09 8.25
CA SER A 52 11.05 9.48 7.81
C SER A 52 10.27 9.58 6.51
N ASN A 53 10.38 8.59 5.63
CA ASN A 53 9.63 8.61 4.38
C ASN A 53 9.24 7.20 3.92
N ILE A 54 8.02 7.07 3.40
CA ILE A 54 7.54 5.87 2.72
C ILE A 54 6.88 6.35 1.43
N GLY A 55 7.49 6.02 0.30
CA GLY A 55 7.02 6.44 -1.02
C GLY A 55 6.93 5.26 -1.97
N THR A 56 6.00 5.34 -2.91
CA THR A 56 5.92 4.40 -4.05
C THR A 56 6.03 5.18 -5.35
N THR A 57 6.56 4.54 -6.38
CA THR A 57 6.63 5.10 -7.73
C THR A 57 5.76 4.32 -8.70
N GLY A 58 5.25 4.99 -9.72
CA GLY A 58 4.36 4.39 -10.72
C GLY A 58 2.90 4.30 -10.24
N PRO A 59 2.10 3.40 -10.85
CA PRO A 59 0.68 3.20 -10.52
C PRO A 59 0.47 2.35 -9.25
N PHE A 60 1.36 2.47 -8.27
CA PHE A 60 1.27 1.78 -6.99
C PHE A 60 0.92 2.79 -5.90
N GLN A 61 0.08 2.38 -4.96
CA GLN A 61 -0.38 3.21 -3.85
C GLN A 61 -0.19 2.45 -2.55
N VAL A 62 0.34 3.12 -1.53
CA VAL A 62 0.39 2.57 -0.17
C VAL A 62 -0.90 2.91 0.54
N VAL A 63 -1.69 1.89 0.85
CA VAL A 63 -2.88 1.99 1.69
C VAL A 63 -2.48 1.64 3.11
N ASN A 64 -2.34 2.65 3.96
CA ASN A 64 -2.10 2.47 5.40
C ASN A 64 -3.42 2.11 6.11
N SER A 65 -4.01 0.97 5.73
CA SER A 65 -5.40 0.65 6.13
C SER A 65 -5.50 -0.25 7.36
N SER A 66 -4.39 -0.72 7.92
CA SER A 66 -4.39 -1.66 9.04
C SER A 66 -3.97 -0.98 10.34
N THR A 67 -4.64 -1.31 11.44
CA THR A 67 -4.25 -0.92 12.81
C THR A 67 -2.87 -1.53 13.10
N GLY A 68 -1.81 -0.72 13.10
CA GLY A 68 -0.41 -1.19 13.11
C GLY A 68 0.35 -0.97 11.78
N GLY A 69 -0.22 -0.16 10.90
CA GLY A 69 0.41 0.32 9.69
C GLY A 69 1.71 1.10 9.95
N CYS A 70 2.71 1.03 9.07
CA CYS A 70 3.88 1.89 9.19
C CYS A 70 3.47 3.34 8.89
N THR A 71 3.33 4.15 9.92
CA THR A 71 3.02 5.58 9.76
C THR A 71 4.31 6.35 9.53
N VAL A 72 4.25 7.54 8.94
CA VAL A 72 5.42 8.42 8.78
C VAL A 72 5.07 9.83 9.23
N PRO A 73 5.86 10.45 10.14
CA PRO A 73 7.01 9.87 10.85
C PRO A 73 6.61 8.85 11.94
N GLN A 74 7.35 7.74 12.07
CA GLN A 74 7.14 6.75 13.14
C GLN A 74 8.46 6.17 13.63
N GLN A 75 8.62 6.03 14.95
CA GLN A 75 9.79 5.40 15.55
C GLN A 75 9.55 3.92 15.82
N LEU A 76 10.34 3.05 15.20
CA LEU A 76 10.40 1.63 15.51
C LEU A 76 11.51 1.39 16.53
N ALA A 77 11.14 0.97 17.74
CA ALA A 77 12.09 0.47 18.73
C ALA A 77 12.81 -0.80 18.21
N SER A 78 13.87 -1.22 18.90
CA SER A 78 14.56 -2.47 18.57
C SER A 78 13.60 -3.65 18.64
N GLY A 79 13.61 -4.49 17.60
CA GLY A 79 12.69 -5.62 17.45
C GLY A 79 11.25 -5.26 17.06
N ALA A 80 10.90 -3.97 16.99
CA ALA A 80 9.56 -3.54 16.58
C ALA A 80 9.33 -3.77 15.08
N SER A 81 8.08 -4.02 14.72
CA SER A 81 7.64 -4.22 13.34
C SER A 81 6.37 -3.44 13.04
N CYS A 82 6.21 -3.03 11.79
CA CYS A 82 5.02 -2.40 11.27
C CYS A 82 4.66 -3.03 9.92
N THR A 83 3.40 -2.91 9.52
CA THR A 83 2.90 -3.50 8.27
C THR A 83 2.50 -2.40 7.29
N LEU A 84 2.63 -2.64 5.99
CA LEU A 84 2.25 -1.72 4.92
C LEU A 84 1.40 -2.48 3.93
N SER A 85 0.21 -1.99 3.60
CA SER A 85 -0.51 -2.56 2.48
C SER A 85 -0.23 -1.75 1.22
N VAL A 86 0.15 -2.42 0.14
CA VAL A 86 0.37 -1.82 -1.16
C VAL A 86 -0.68 -2.35 -2.11
N VAL A 87 -1.31 -1.45 -2.86
CA VAL A 87 -2.27 -1.77 -3.90
C VAL A 87 -1.74 -1.25 -5.23
N PHE A 88 -1.93 -2.05 -6.29
CA PHE A 88 -1.63 -1.63 -7.66
C PHE A 88 -2.90 -1.08 -8.30
N ASN A 89 -2.89 0.19 -8.66
CA ASN A 89 -3.99 0.86 -9.36
C ASN A 89 -3.79 0.70 -10.86
N ALA A 90 -4.35 -0.36 -11.44
CA ALA A 90 -4.13 -0.65 -12.85
C ALA A 90 -4.57 0.53 -13.75
N PRO A 91 -3.70 0.98 -14.67
CA PRO A 91 -4.11 1.94 -15.68
C PRO A 91 -5.21 1.36 -16.58
N ALA A 92 -5.93 2.23 -17.30
CA ALA A 92 -6.98 1.82 -18.25
C ALA A 92 -6.42 1.05 -19.47
N THR A 93 -5.10 1.02 -19.63
CA THR A 93 -4.39 0.32 -20.70
C THR A 93 -3.79 -0.97 -20.16
N ALA A 94 -4.02 -2.08 -20.84
CA ALA A 94 -3.33 -3.32 -20.52
C ALA A 94 -1.83 -3.19 -20.77
N GLY A 95 -1.04 -3.71 -19.84
CA GLY A 95 0.41 -3.57 -19.89
C GLY A 95 1.08 -3.87 -18.57
N ASP A 96 2.40 -4.00 -18.67
CA ASP A 96 3.28 -4.17 -17.53
C ASP A 96 3.65 -2.81 -16.97
N SER A 97 3.56 -2.68 -15.66
CA SER A 97 3.90 -1.50 -14.91
C SER A 97 4.88 -1.87 -13.83
N THR A 98 5.97 -1.13 -13.75
CA THR A 98 7.00 -1.33 -12.73
C THR A 98 7.08 -0.10 -11.84
N GLY A 99 7.41 -0.33 -10.58
CA GLY A 99 7.52 0.70 -9.56
C GLY A 99 8.51 0.27 -8.49
N THR A 100 8.70 1.13 -7.51
CA THR A 100 9.55 0.84 -6.36
C THR A 100 8.93 1.45 -5.12
N LEU A 101 8.80 0.64 -4.08
CA LEU A 101 8.49 1.12 -2.74
C LEU A 101 9.80 1.45 -2.05
N LEU A 102 9.98 2.70 -1.65
CA LEU A 102 11.13 3.18 -0.90
C LEU A 102 10.69 3.48 0.54
N VAL A 103 11.34 2.81 1.49
CA VAL A 103 11.19 3.03 2.92
C VAL A 103 12.50 3.62 3.43
N GLN A 104 12.47 4.90 3.83
CA GLN A 104 13.62 5.58 4.43
C GLN A 104 13.48 5.61 5.96
N GLY A 105 14.47 5.02 6.62
CA GLY A 105 14.71 5.10 8.04
C GLY A 105 15.92 5.98 8.37
N SER A 106 15.95 6.47 9.60
CA SER A 106 17.07 7.22 10.18
C SER A 106 18.33 6.35 10.29
N GLY A 107 19.51 6.98 10.26
CA GLY A 107 20.80 6.28 10.41
C GLY A 107 21.33 5.64 9.12
N GLY A 108 20.83 6.06 7.94
CA GLY A 108 21.23 5.51 6.64
C GLY A 108 20.43 4.27 6.22
N GLU A 109 19.47 3.86 7.04
CA GLU A 109 18.67 2.65 6.85
C GLU A 109 17.56 2.86 5.82
N SER A 110 17.88 2.72 4.53
CA SER A 110 16.90 2.80 3.44
C SER A 110 16.66 1.46 2.78
N ARG A 111 15.42 0.98 2.73
CA ARG A 111 15.04 -0.24 2.01
C ARG A 111 14.20 0.10 0.79
N SER A 112 14.59 -0.45 -0.35
CA SER A 112 13.80 -0.42 -1.57
C SER A 112 13.23 -1.80 -1.86
N VAL A 113 11.99 -1.82 -2.36
CA VAL A 113 11.26 -3.03 -2.73
C VAL A 113 10.76 -2.83 -4.15
N GLY A 114 11.13 -3.74 -5.06
CA GLY A 114 10.70 -3.70 -6.44
C GLY A 114 9.21 -4.04 -6.55
N LEU A 115 8.42 -3.19 -7.21
CA LEU A 115 7.01 -3.44 -7.46
C LEU A 115 6.82 -3.75 -8.94
N SER A 116 6.12 -4.83 -9.23
CA SER A 116 5.76 -5.23 -10.59
C SER A 116 4.25 -5.41 -10.63
N GLY A 117 3.58 -4.86 -11.62
CA GLY A 117 2.13 -4.91 -11.77
C GLY A 117 1.79 -5.22 -13.21
N ARG A 118 0.85 -6.13 -13.45
CA ARG A 118 0.37 -6.44 -14.79
C ARG A 118 -1.12 -6.14 -14.85
N ALA A 119 -1.49 -5.21 -15.73
CA ALA A 119 -2.86 -4.90 -16.06
C ALA A 119 -3.27 -5.78 -17.24
N MET A 120 -4.21 -6.68 -17.02
CA MET A 120 -4.76 -7.54 -18.07
C MET A 120 -6.14 -7.04 -18.45
N VAL A 121 -6.46 -7.05 -19.75
CA VAL A 121 -7.85 -6.92 -20.16
C VAL A 121 -8.55 -8.18 -19.70
N THR A 122 -9.29 -8.11 -18.59
CA THR A 122 -10.26 -9.15 -18.28
C THR A 122 -11.39 -8.94 -19.27
N ASN A 123 -11.22 -9.44 -20.48
CA ASN A 123 -12.35 -9.62 -21.35
C ASN A 123 -13.24 -10.64 -20.63
N ALA A 124 -14.22 -10.15 -19.87
CA ALA A 124 -15.20 -10.96 -19.15
C ALA A 124 -16.19 -11.61 -20.13
N GLY A 125 -15.69 -12.11 -21.26
CA GLY A 125 -16.44 -12.57 -22.41
C GLY A 125 -15.54 -13.21 -23.47
N GLY A 126 -14.59 -14.04 -23.06
CA GLY A 126 -13.92 -14.99 -23.97
C GLY A 126 -14.66 -16.32 -23.94
N GLY A 127 -15.86 -16.37 -24.51
CA GLY A 127 -16.65 -17.59 -24.65
C GLY A 127 -17.46 -17.54 -25.93
N ASN A 128 -16.89 -18.13 -26.99
CA ASN A 128 -17.40 -18.44 -28.32
C ASN A 128 -18.12 -17.33 -29.12
N GLY A 129 -17.53 -17.02 -30.28
CA GLY A 129 -18.21 -16.26 -31.31
C GLY A 129 -19.38 -17.05 -31.87
N ASP A 130 -20.58 -16.57 -31.58
CA ASP A 130 -21.73 -16.67 -32.46
C ASP A 130 -22.25 -15.24 -32.65
N GLY A 131 -22.09 -14.73 -33.86
CA GLY A 131 -22.43 -13.37 -34.23
C GLY A 131 -23.94 -13.20 -34.36
N ASP A 132 -24.58 -12.73 -33.30
CA ASP A 132 -25.92 -12.15 -33.37
C ASP A 132 -25.98 -10.89 -32.51
N GLY A 133 -25.98 -9.73 -33.17
CA GLY A 133 -26.00 -8.43 -32.52
C GLY A 133 -27.30 -8.17 -31.76
N LYS A 134 -27.22 -8.09 -30.42
CA LYS A 134 -27.99 -7.17 -29.54
C LYS A 134 -27.80 -7.56 -28.07
N SER A 135 -27.09 -6.72 -27.32
CA SER A 135 -27.17 -6.49 -25.86
C SER A 135 -25.79 -6.06 -25.39
N GLY A 136 -25.61 -5.13 -24.48
CA GLY A 136 -26.49 -4.48 -23.53
C GLY A 136 -25.54 -3.70 -22.63
N GLY A 137 -25.96 -2.53 -22.15
CA GLY A 137 -25.16 -1.73 -21.22
C GLY A 137 -25.03 -2.44 -19.87
N GLY A 138 -24.09 -3.38 -19.75
CA GLY A 138 -23.69 -4.00 -18.50
C GLY A 138 -22.65 -3.11 -17.83
N GLY A 139 -23.08 -2.37 -16.81
CA GLY A 139 -22.27 -1.37 -16.12
C GLY A 139 -20.96 -1.93 -15.57
N VAL A 140 -19.85 -1.47 -16.13
CA VAL A 140 -18.69 -1.19 -15.29
C VAL A 140 -19.05 0.09 -14.54
N VAL A 141 -19.55 -0.03 -13.32
CA VAL A 141 -19.55 1.11 -12.39
C VAL A 141 -18.10 1.28 -11.98
N PRO A 142 -17.33 2.23 -12.55
CA PRO A 142 -16.07 2.61 -11.93
C PRO A 142 -16.43 3.06 -10.52
N TRP A 143 -15.66 2.60 -9.55
CA TRP A 143 -15.61 3.03 -8.15
C TRP A 143 -15.62 4.56 -7.92
N ALA A 144 -15.58 5.38 -8.99
CA ALA A 144 -15.86 6.82 -9.01
C ALA A 144 -17.20 7.25 -8.39
N LEU A 145 -18.15 6.34 -8.11
CA LEU A 145 -19.39 6.67 -7.38
C LEU A 145 -19.31 6.46 -5.86
N LEU A 146 -18.17 6.04 -5.29
CA LEU A 146 -17.99 5.90 -3.84
C LEU A 146 -17.18 7.05 -3.21
N ALA A 147 -17.29 8.27 -3.76
CA ALA A 147 -16.63 9.47 -3.22
C ALA A 147 -17.64 10.56 -2.82
N LEU A 148 -18.82 10.21 -2.29
CA LEU A 148 -19.79 11.19 -1.79
C LEU A 148 -20.45 10.79 -0.46
N VAL A 149 -19.65 10.37 0.52
CA VAL A 149 -20.07 10.43 1.94
C VAL A 149 -18.97 11.05 2.78
N LEU A 150 -18.70 12.34 2.55
CA LEU A 150 -17.99 13.20 3.50
C LEU A 150 -18.53 14.62 3.38
N ALA A 151 -19.54 14.95 4.20
CA ALA A 151 -19.67 16.26 4.87
C ALA A 151 -21.02 16.36 5.59
N ALA A 152 -21.08 15.86 6.83
CA ALA A 152 -22.06 16.35 7.81
C ALA A 152 -21.40 16.40 9.20
N ALA A 153 -20.20 16.98 9.28
CA ALA A 153 -19.65 17.44 10.55
C ALA A 153 -20.20 18.85 10.82
N ALA A 154 -21.19 18.88 11.72
CA ALA A 154 -21.48 19.91 12.71
C ALA A 154 -21.03 21.36 12.44
N LEU A 155 -21.96 22.32 12.55
CA LEU A 155 -21.75 23.43 13.48
C LEU A 155 -23.10 24.02 13.99
N PRO A 156 -23.15 24.49 15.24
CA PRO A 156 -24.36 24.91 15.95
C PRO A 156 -24.61 26.42 15.83
N ALA A 157 -25.87 26.87 15.74
CA ALA A 157 -26.29 28.19 16.25
C ALA A 157 -27.82 28.43 16.12
N ARG A 158 -28.44 28.63 17.28
CA ARG A 158 -29.62 29.46 17.62
C ARG A 158 -30.39 30.18 16.49
N ARG A 159 -31.72 29.96 16.47
CA ARG A 159 -32.77 30.99 16.24
C ARG A 159 -34.11 30.47 16.80
N ARG A 160 -34.49 30.80 18.04
CA ARG A 160 -35.48 31.83 18.43
C ARG A 160 -36.79 31.84 17.61
N GLU A 161 -37.84 31.36 18.31
CA GLU A 161 -39.18 31.97 18.49
C GLU A 161 -40.27 31.83 17.41
N ILE A 162 -41.51 31.65 17.91
CA ILE A 162 -42.88 31.91 17.37
C ILE A 162 -43.76 30.65 17.58
N SER A 163 -44.51 30.55 18.70
CA SER A 163 -45.91 31.05 18.91
C SER A 163 -46.95 29.97 18.50
N ASN A 164 -47.56 29.24 19.45
CA ASN A 164 -48.92 29.47 20.03
C ASN A 164 -50.04 28.84 19.14
N PRO A 165 -51.29 28.59 19.58
CA PRO A 165 -51.95 28.70 20.90
C PRO A 165 -52.23 27.41 21.67
#